data_AF-A0A832UA69-F1
#
_entry.id   AF-A0A832UA69-F1
#
_cell.length_a   1.000
_cell.length_b   1.000
_cell.length_c   1.000
_cell.angle_alpha   90.00
_cell.angle_beta   90.00
_cell.angle_gamma   90.00
#
_symmetry.space_group_name_H-M   'P 1'
#
loop_
_entity.id
_entity.type
_entity.pdbx_description
1 polymer ?
#
loop_
_entity_poly.entity_id
_entity_poly.type
_entity_poly.pdbx_seq_one_letter_code
_entity_poly.pdbx_strand_id
1 'polypeptide(L)'
;MNAKEVFLIVTFLLAGTLLNIGYPVVAMAYAIPVSIEFVIAAYCLVAMLAVPLRMAEIAGIGILAGILTILSNYVHIVTLISGHASWKALCMALANLVSEPAGIVVCFISFLYLAARVRATAPFAAAFPATMASGLTYLALLLLLTLHIPTTQPGFLEAFLFRIVLAAIVNAAVVQVVFMVAERPVNRYLAGPAAGAGADIYSRSFPGVREDLPPEIFTGTKKS
;
A
#
# COMPACT_ATOMS: atom_id res chain seq x y z
N MET A 1 5.82 1.79 18.76
CA MET A 1 6.54 0.92 17.82
C MET A 1 7.79 0.28 18.44
N ASN A 2 7.91 -1.05 18.30
CA ASN A 2 9.10 -1.82 18.66
C ASN A 2 10.12 -1.85 17.50
N ALA A 3 11.40 -2.12 17.79
CA ALA A 3 12.45 -2.15 16.76
C ALA A 3 12.18 -3.12 15.60
N LYS A 4 11.53 -4.25 15.88
CA LYS A 4 11.12 -5.24 14.87
C LYS A 4 10.07 -4.69 13.90
N GLU A 5 9.09 -3.95 14.42
CA GLU A 5 8.03 -3.32 13.62
C GLU A 5 8.64 -2.24 12.73
N VAL A 6 9.52 -1.39 13.28
CA VAL A 6 10.26 -0.38 12.53
C VAL A 6 11.05 -1.03 11.39
N PHE A 7 11.79 -2.11 11.67
CA PHE A 7 12.57 -2.83 10.67
C PHE A 7 11.69 -3.37 9.53
N LEU A 8 10.53 -3.95 9.88
CA LEU A 8 9.57 -4.45 8.90
C LEU A 8 9.02 -3.31 8.04
N ILE A 9 8.56 -2.22 8.65
CA ILE A 9 8.05 -1.04 7.96
C ILE A 9 9.09 -0.53 6.95
N VAL A 10 10.33 -0.33 7.40
CA VAL A 10 11.42 0.18 6.56
C VAL A 10 11.71 -0.78 5.41
N THR A 11 11.76 -2.09 5.67
CA THR A 11 12.08 -3.11 4.66
C THR A 11 11.03 -3.16 3.56
N PHE A 12 9.74 -3.22 3.92
CA PHE A 12 8.67 -3.25 2.92
C PHE A 12 8.60 -1.95 2.12
N LEU A 13 8.73 -0.79 2.77
CA LEU A 13 8.72 0.50 2.08
C LEU A 13 9.91 0.66 1.13
N LEU A 14 11.12 0.25 1.54
CA LEU A 14 12.29 0.27 0.67
C LEU A 14 12.12 -0.68 -0.51
N ALA A 15 11.64 -1.91 -0.29
CA ALA A 15 11.36 -2.85 -1.36
C ALA A 15 10.33 -2.28 -2.36
N GLY A 16 9.24 -1.70 -1.86
CA GLY A 16 8.25 -1.02 -2.69
C GLY A 16 8.84 0.14 -3.49
N THR A 17 9.69 0.95 -2.87
CA THR A 17 10.38 2.09 -3.52
C THR A 17 11.31 1.63 -4.63
N LEU A 18 12.12 0.58 -4.38
CA LEU A 18 13.03 0.02 -5.39
C LEU A 18 12.26 -0.56 -6.58
N LEU A 19 11.15 -1.27 -6.32
CA LEU A 19 10.28 -1.76 -7.37
C LEU A 19 9.63 -0.60 -8.14
N ASN A 20 9.22 0.48 -7.47
CA ASN A 20 8.65 1.65 -8.12
C ASN A 20 9.63 2.35 -9.07
N ILE A 21 10.92 2.35 -8.73
CA ILE A 21 12.00 2.89 -9.58
C ILE A 21 12.30 1.96 -10.75
N GLY A 22 12.41 0.65 -10.50
CA GLY A 22 12.83 -0.33 -11.51
C GLY A 22 11.73 -0.74 -12.48
N TYR A 23 10.48 -0.82 -12.03
CA TYR A 23 9.37 -1.35 -12.82
C TYR A 23 9.07 -0.53 -14.09
N PRO A 24 9.10 0.82 -14.11
CA PRO A 24 8.90 1.58 -15.35
C PRO A 24 9.87 1.19 -16.46
N VAL A 25 11.14 0.88 -16.11
CA VAL A 25 12.16 0.42 -17.07
C VAL A 25 11.77 -0.93 -17.66
N VAL A 26 11.32 -1.85 -16.81
CA VAL A 26 10.86 -3.19 -17.22
C VAL A 26 9.57 -3.09 -18.05
N ALA A 27 8.60 -2.29 -17.60
CA ALA A 27 7.34 -2.09 -18.30
C ALA A 27 7.54 -1.49 -19.70
N MET A 28 8.47 -0.55 -19.85
CA MET A 28 8.88 -0.03 -21.16
C MET A 28 9.57 -1.09 -22.01
N ALA A 29 10.50 -1.87 -21.43
CA ALA A 29 11.22 -2.93 -22.16
C ALA A 29 10.29 -4.03 -22.69
N TYR A 30 9.20 -4.34 -21.98
CA TYR A 30 8.25 -5.41 -22.33
C TYR A 30 6.89 -4.89 -22.81
N ALA A 31 6.75 -3.59 -23.06
CA ALA A 31 5.49 -2.95 -23.49
C ALA A 31 4.27 -3.31 -22.61
N ILE A 32 4.47 -3.42 -21.30
CA ILE A 32 3.41 -3.80 -20.34
C ILE A 32 2.52 -2.57 -20.11
N PRO A 33 1.22 -2.59 -20.48
CA PRO A 33 0.35 -1.41 -20.42
C PRO A 33 -0.26 -1.20 -19.03
N VAL A 34 0.45 -1.57 -17.96
CA VAL A 34 -0.08 -1.59 -16.59
C VAL A 34 0.84 -0.78 -15.69
N SER A 35 0.30 0.30 -15.12
CA SER A 35 0.96 1.04 -14.04
C SER A 35 0.68 0.38 -12.70
N ILE A 36 1.74 0.04 -11.98
CA ILE A 36 1.68 -0.50 -10.62
C ILE A 36 2.33 0.52 -9.71
N GLU A 37 1.65 0.89 -8.63
CA GLU A 37 2.19 1.82 -7.63
C GLU A 37 2.69 1.00 -6.43
N PHE A 38 3.94 0.54 -6.51
CA PHE A 38 4.50 -0.43 -5.55
C PHE A 38 4.66 0.15 -4.14
N VAL A 39 4.84 1.46 -4.01
CA VAL A 39 4.89 2.13 -2.70
C VAL A 39 3.54 2.00 -2.00
N ILE A 40 2.44 2.15 -2.75
CA ILE A 40 1.07 1.97 -2.24
C ILE A 40 0.84 0.55 -1.76
N ALA A 41 1.18 -0.43 -2.59
CA ALA A 41 1.08 -1.84 -2.21
C ALA A 41 1.93 -2.15 -0.95
N ALA A 42 3.13 -1.60 -0.87
CA ALA A 42 4.04 -1.80 0.27
C ALA A 42 3.48 -1.23 1.57
N TYR A 43 3.01 0.03 1.60
CA TYR A 43 2.45 0.56 2.84
C TYR A 43 1.14 -0.11 3.23
N CYS A 44 0.34 -0.57 2.25
CA CYS A 44 -0.88 -1.32 2.52
C CYS A 44 -0.54 -2.64 3.24
N LEU A 45 0.46 -3.37 2.74
CA LEU A 45 0.97 -4.58 3.40
C LEU A 45 1.47 -4.28 4.81
N VAL A 46 2.24 -3.22 5.00
CA VAL A 46 2.72 -2.80 6.32
C VAL A 46 1.55 -2.53 7.27
N ALA A 47 0.55 -1.77 6.83
CA ALA A 47 -0.62 -1.43 7.65
C ALA A 47 -1.43 -2.67 8.07
N MET A 48 -1.41 -3.74 7.26
CA MET A 48 -2.09 -5.01 7.55
C MET A 48 -1.24 -5.98 8.37
N LEU A 49 0.08 -6.00 8.16
CA LEU A 49 0.99 -6.98 8.75
C LEU A 49 1.58 -6.53 10.09
N ALA A 50 1.72 -5.23 10.33
CA ALA A 50 2.32 -4.68 11.55
C ALA A 50 1.29 -4.30 12.63
N VAL A 51 0.02 -4.73 12.48
CA VAL A 51 -1.04 -4.50 13.47
C VAL A 51 -0.66 -5.10 14.84
N PRO A 52 -0.93 -4.42 15.97
CA PRO A 52 -1.68 -3.17 16.11
C PRO A 52 -0.82 -1.90 15.99
N LEU A 53 -1.21 -1.00 15.07
CA LEU A 53 -0.62 0.33 14.89
C LEU A 53 -1.57 1.41 15.41
N ARG A 54 -1.02 2.52 15.91
CA ARG A 54 -1.80 3.71 16.27
C ARG A 54 -2.05 4.57 15.03
N MET A 55 -3.13 5.36 15.02
CA MET A 55 -3.43 6.28 13.90
C MET A 55 -2.28 7.26 13.62
N ALA A 56 -1.57 7.71 14.66
CA ALA A 56 -0.37 8.55 14.50
C ALA A 56 0.79 7.82 13.79
N GLU A 57 0.97 6.52 14.07
CA GLU A 57 1.99 5.69 13.40
C GLU A 57 1.59 5.45 11.93
N ILE A 58 0.32 5.18 11.66
CA ILE A 58 -0.24 5.04 10.30
C ILE A 58 -0.05 6.33 9.49
N ALA A 59 -0.40 7.48 10.06
CA ALA A 59 -0.17 8.77 9.39
C ALA A 59 1.32 9.01 9.13
N GLY A 60 2.20 8.67 10.08
CA GLY A 60 3.66 8.75 9.91
C GLY A 60 4.19 7.86 8.79
N ILE A 61 3.69 6.62 8.68
CA ILE A 61 4.04 5.70 7.58
C ILE A 61 3.54 6.25 6.24
N GLY A 62 2.34 6.86 6.20
CA GLY A 62 1.81 7.52 5.01
C GLY A 62 2.66 8.71 4.55
N ILE A 63 3.09 9.56 5.50
CA ILE A 63 3.98 10.69 5.19
C ILE A 63 5.32 10.17 4.65
N LEU A 64 5.89 9.14 5.29
CA LEU A 64 7.13 8.51 4.84
C LEU A 64 6.96 7.91 3.43
N ALA A 65 5.85 7.24 3.15
CA ALA A 65 5.52 6.72 1.83
C ALA A 65 5.37 7.84 0.79
N GLY A 66 4.77 8.98 1.15
CA GLY A 66 4.70 10.16 0.28
C GLY A 66 6.09 10.70 -0.08
N ILE A 67 6.98 10.83 0.91
CA ILE A 67 8.38 11.22 0.69
C ILE A 67 9.09 10.21 -0.24
N LEU A 68 8.94 8.91 0.02
CA LEU A 68 9.54 7.87 -0.82
C LEU A 68 8.97 7.88 -2.25
N THR A 69 7.69 8.18 -2.42
CA THR A 69 7.04 8.30 -3.73
C THR A 69 7.63 9.49 -4.50
N ILE A 70 7.82 10.64 -3.85
CA ILE A 70 8.52 11.80 -4.44
C ILE A 70 9.94 11.41 -4.86
N LEU A 71 10.68 10.73 -3.98
CA LEU A 71 12.05 10.29 -4.26
C LEU A 71 12.14 9.19 -5.33
N SER A 72 11.10 8.38 -5.50
CA SER A 72 11.07 7.31 -6.50
C SER A 72 10.81 7.82 -7.92
N ASN A 73 10.27 9.03 -8.05
CA ASN A 73 9.88 9.58 -9.34
C ASN A 73 11.05 10.33 -9.98
N TYR A 74 11.48 9.86 -11.14
CA TYR A 74 12.58 10.44 -11.91
C TYR A 74 12.42 11.95 -12.17
N VAL A 75 11.19 12.42 -12.43
CA VAL A 75 10.92 13.84 -12.70
C VAL A 75 11.27 14.70 -11.49
N HIS A 76 10.93 14.23 -10.28
CA HIS A 76 11.24 14.94 -9.04
C HIS A 76 12.74 14.90 -8.73
N ILE A 77 13.41 13.77 -8.95
CA ILE A 77 14.86 13.64 -8.77
C ILE A 77 15.63 14.62 -9.66
N VAL A 78 15.31 14.66 -10.95
CA VAL A 78 15.96 15.58 -11.90
C VAL A 78 15.71 17.03 -11.49
N THR A 79 14.47 17.36 -11.10
CA THR A 79 14.13 18.70 -10.63
C THR A 79 14.93 19.11 -9.39
N LEU A 80 15.11 18.19 -8.42
CA LEU A 80 15.90 18.41 -7.21
C LEU A 80 17.39 18.65 -7.51
N ILE A 81 17.97 17.83 -8.39
CA ILE A 81 19.40 17.91 -8.74
C ILE A 81 19.69 19.15 -9.57
N SER A 82 18.81 19.49 -10.51
CA SER A 82 19.00 20.64 -11.40
C SER A 82 18.79 21.99 -10.70
N GLY A 83 18.31 22.03 -9.46
CA GLY A 83 18.04 23.26 -8.69
C GLY A 83 16.90 24.13 -9.25
N HIS A 84 16.26 23.71 -10.34
CA HIS A 84 15.17 24.42 -11.00
C HIS A 84 13.83 23.82 -10.59
N ALA A 85 13.36 24.16 -9.39
CA ALA A 85 12.03 23.77 -8.93
C ALA A 85 10.94 24.47 -9.76
N SER A 86 10.41 23.78 -10.78
CA SER A 86 9.22 24.26 -11.47
C SER A 86 8.01 24.19 -10.53
N TRP A 87 7.10 25.16 -10.63
CA TRP A 87 5.84 25.17 -9.88
C TRP A 87 5.08 23.83 -10.03
N LYS A 88 5.07 23.28 -11.24
CA LYS A 88 4.46 21.98 -11.55
C LYS A 88 5.07 20.83 -10.74
N ALA A 89 6.40 20.79 -10.63
CA ALA A 89 7.08 19.76 -9.84
C ALA A 89 6.78 19.89 -8.34
N LEU A 90 6.67 21.13 -7.83
CA LEU A 90 6.29 21.35 -6.43
C LEU A 90 4.85 20.88 -6.15
N CYS A 91 3.90 21.22 -7.02
CA CYS A 91 2.50 20.79 -6.87
C CYS A 91 2.35 19.27 -6.93
N MET A 92 3.04 18.60 -7.85
CA MET A 92 3.04 17.13 -7.94
C MET A 92 3.64 16.48 -6.68
N ALA A 93 4.71 17.07 -6.13
CA ALA A 93 5.32 16.57 -4.91
C ALA A 93 4.38 16.73 -3.70
N LEU A 94 3.73 17.89 -3.57
CA LEU A 94 2.77 18.14 -2.50
C LEU A 94 1.55 17.23 -2.62
N ALA A 95 1.06 16.99 -3.84
CA ALA A 95 -0.03 16.06 -4.10
C ALA A 95 0.31 14.64 -3.62
N ASN A 96 1.51 14.14 -3.93
CA ASN A 96 2.00 12.84 -3.43
C ASN A 96 2.13 12.80 -1.90
N LEU A 97 2.62 13.90 -1.30
CA LEU A 97 2.81 13.96 0.15
C LEU A 97 1.50 13.86 0.93
N VAL A 98 0.39 14.34 0.34
CA VAL A 98 -0.95 14.32 0.96
C VAL A 98 -1.76 13.09 0.55
N SER A 99 -1.58 12.58 -0.67
CA SER A 99 -2.33 11.41 -1.16
C SER A 99 -1.98 10.13 -0.41
N GLU A 100 -0.71 9.89 -0.09
CA GLU A 100 -0.31 8.64 0.56
C GLU A 100 -0.83 8.49 2.01
N PRO A 101 -0.81 9.53 2.87
CA PRO A 101 -1.51 9.49 4.15
C PRO A 101 -3.01 9.17 4.01
N ALA A 102 -3.70 9.72 3.01
CA ALA A 102 -5.10 9.42 2.78
C ALA A 102 -5.30 7.94 2.41
N GLY A 103 -4.48 7.41 1.50
CA GLY A 103 -4.50 6.01 1.08
C GLY A 103 -4.27 5.04 2.25
N ILE A 104 -3.20 5.22 3.03
CA ILE A 104 -2.88 4.30 4.13
C ILE A 104 -3.93 4.33 5.25
N VAL A 105 -4.54 5.49 5.53
CA VAL A 105 -5.62 5.60 6.51
C VAL A 105 -6.84 4.80 6.05
N VAL A 106 -7.22 4.94 4.78
CA VAL A 106 -8.32 4.15 4.20
C VAL A 106 -8.00 2.66 4.21
N CYS A 107 -6.76 2.29 3.88
CA CYS A 107 -6.29 0.91 3.95
C CYS A 107 -6.47 0.34 5.36
N PHE A 108 -5.96 1.04 6.37
CA PHE A 108 -5.96 0.59 7.75
C PHE A 108 -7.39 0.42 8.28
N ILE A 109 -8.25 1.44 8.10
CA ILE A 109 -9.65 1.40 8.57
C ILE A 109 -10.41 0.27 7.87
N SER A 110 -10.28 0.16 6.54
CA SER A 110 -10.95 -0.89 5.77
C SER A 110 -10.49 -2.27 6.24
N PHE A 111 -9.18 -2.47 6.39
CA PHE A 111 -8.66 -3.75 6.83
C PHE A 111 -9.12 -4.13 8.23
N LEU A 112 -9.10 -3.19 9.20
CA LEU A 112 -9.60 -3.45 10.54
C LEU A 112 -11.07 -3.90 10.54
N TYR A 113 -11.91 -3.25 9.73
CA TYR A 113 -13.32 -3.59 9.63
C TYR A 113 -13.55 -4.95 8.93
N LEU A 114 -12.83 -5.22 7.85
CA LEU A 114 -13.01 -6.42 7.03
C LEU A 114 -12.30 -7.66 7.57
N ALA A 115 -11.15 -7.53 8.24
CA ALA A 115 -10.40 -8.66 8.78
C ALA A 115 -11.22 -9.45 9.82
N ALA A 116 -12.14 -8.78 10.52
CA ALA A 116 -13.07 -9.40 11.46
C ALA A 116 -14.18 -10.22 10.78
N ARG A 117 -14.47 -9.98 9.49
CA ARG A 117 -15.63 -10.56 8.78
C ARG A 117 -15.24 -11.51 7.66
N VAL A 118 -14.24 -11.15 6.86
CA VAL A 118 -13.86 -11.83 5.60
C VAL A 118 -12.33 -11.84 5.42
N ARG A 119 -11.61 -12.50 6.34
CA ARG A 119 -10.13 -12.49 6.39
C ARG A 119 -9.46 -12.88 5.06
N ALA A 120 -10.05 -13.82 4.31
CA ALA A 120 -9.47 -14.31 3.05
C ALA A 120 -9.36 -13.22 1.97
N THR A 121 -10.33 -12.30 1.88
CA THR A 121 -10.41 -11.24 0.86
C THR A 121 -10.21 -9.83 1.43
N ALA A 122 -10.02 -9.71 2.74
CA ALA A 122 -9.80 -8.45 3.43
C ALA A 122 -8.60 -7.65 2.87
N PRO A 123 -7.44 -8.26 2.54
CA PRO A 123 -6.32 -7.50 1.98
C PRO A 123 -6.66 -6.83 0.64
N PHE A 124 -7.27 -7.58 -0.29
CA PHE A 124 -7.73 -7.04 -1.56
C PHE A 124 -8.73 -5.88 -1.35
N ALA A 125 -9.76 -6.14 -0.55
CA ALA A 125 -10.84 -5.19 -0.30
C ALA A 125 -10.43 -3.96 0.51
N ALA A 126 -9.27 -3.99 1.18
CA ALA A 126 -8.69 -2.83 1.83
C ALA A 126 -7.70 -2.06 0.92
N ALA A 127 -6.87 -2.77 0.15
CA ALA A 127 -5.89 -2.15 -0.75
C ALA A 127 -6.54 -1.47 -1.96
N PHE A 128 -7.66 -2.00 -2.46
CA PHE A 128 -8.41 -1.39 -3.57
C PHE A 128 -8.92 0.03 -3.24
N PRO A 129 -9.74 0.25 -2.19
CA PRO A 129 -10.21 1.58 -1.83
C PRO A 129 -9.07 2.48 -1.35
N ALA A 130 -8.00 1.93 -0.76
CA ALA A 130 -6.81 2.71 -0.41
C ALA A 130 -6.11 3.31 -1.64
N THR A 131 -5.92 2.52 -2.68
CA THR A 131 -5.31 2.99 -3.93
C THR A 131 -6.22 3.99 -4.64
N MET A 132 -7.54 3.73 -4.66
CA MET A 132 -8.53 4.69 -5.18
C MET A 132 -8.48 6.01 -4.41
N ALA A 133 -8.44 5.97 -3.07
CA ALA A 133 -8.39 7.15 -2.23
C ALA A 133 -7.10 7.95 -2.49
N SER A 134 -5.93 7.31 -2.50
CA SER A 134 -4.66 7.99 -2.83
C SER A 134 -4.72 8.61 -4.23
N GLY A 135 -5.11 7.84 -5.25
CA GLY A 135 -5.18 8.33 -6.64
C GLY A 135 -6.18 9.48 -6.85
N LEU A 136 -7.36 9.42 -6.22
CA LEU A 136 -8.37 10.48 -6.29
C LEU A 136 -7.95 11.72 -5.50
N THR A 137 -7.34 11.58 -4.33
CA THR A 137 -6.77 12.70 -3.57
C THR A 137 -5.65 13.38 -4.36
N TYR A 138 -4.77 12.60 -4.99
CA TYR A 138 -3.72 13.11 -5.85
C TYR A 138 -4.30 13.92 -7.03
N LEU A 139 -5.28 13.35 -7.74
CA LEU A 139 -5.96 14.01 -8.86
C LEU A 139 -6.67 15.29 -8.42
N ALA A 140 -7.39 15.27 -7.30
CA ALA A 140 -8.07 16.44 -6.77
C ALA A 140 -7.09 17.57 -6.44
N LEU A 141 -5.97 17.26 -5.78
CA LEU A 141 -4.93 18.23 -5.45
C LEU A 141 -4.24 18.78 -6.69
N LEU A 142 -4.00 17.94 -7.70
CA LEU A 142 -3.50 18.41 -8.98
C LEU A 142 -4.46 19.42 -9.62
N LEU A 143 -5.75 19.10 -9.70
CA LEU A 143 -6.76 20.01 -10.28
C LEU A 143 -6.88 21.33 -9.51
N LEU A 144 -6.67 21.32 -8.19
CA LEU A 144 -6.71 22.51 -7.35
C LEU A 144 -5.43 23.36 -7.41
N LEU A 145 -4.25 22.72 -7.40
CA LEU A 145 -2.95 23.40 -7.24
C LEU A 145 -2.33 23.82 -8.58
N THR A 146 -2.61 23.07 -9.65
CA THR A 146 -2.12 23.39 -10.99
C THR A 146 -3.24 23.95 -11.85
N LEU A 147 -3.45 25.26 -11.72
CA LEU A 147 -4.39 26.07 -12.52
C LEU A 147 -4.18 25.95 -14.06
N HIS A 148 -3.07 25.36 -14.50
CA HIS A 148 -2.70 25.16 -15.92
C HIS A 148 -2.50 23.68 -16.30
N ILE A 149 -3.12 22.73 -15.59
CA ILE A 149 -3.24 21.36 -16.14
C ILE A 149 -3.94 21.48 -17.50
N PRO A 150 -3.58 20.66 -18.50
CA PRO A 150 -4.36 20.55 -19.72
C PRO A 150 -5.71 19.88 -19.45
N THR A 151 -6.56 20.45 -18.60
CA THR A 151 -8.02 20.23 -18.63
C THR A 151 -8.59 20.65 -19.99
N THR A 152 -7.80 21.40 -20.77
CA THR A 152 -8.01 21.71 -22.19
C THR A 152 -7.70 20.56 -23.14
N GLN A 153 -6.99 19.49 -22.70
CA GLN A 153 -6.82 18.29 -23.53
C GLN A 153 -8.01 17.35 -23.34
N PRO A 154 -8.83 17.13 -24.39
CA PRO A 154 -9.95 16.20 -24.31
C PRO A 154 -9.42 14.80 -23.97
N GLY A 155 -10.05 14.14 -22.99
CA GLY A 155 -9.71 12.78 -22.58
C GLY A 155 -8.67 12.64 -21.45
N PHE A 156 -8.04 13.72 -20.97
CA PHE A 156 -7.09 13.63 -19.86
C PHE A 156 -7.72 13.03 -18.60
N LEU A 157 -8.88 13.54 -18.19
CA LEU A 157 -9.57 13.08 -16.98
C LEU A 157 -9.98 11.61 -17.08
N GLU A 158 -10.53 11.20 -18.23
CA GLU A 158 -10.95 9.83 -18.49
C GLU A 158 -9.76 8.87 -18.44
N ALA A 159 -8.67 9.19 -19.15
CA ALA A 159 -7.46 8.38 -19.14
C ALA A 159 -6.84 8.28 -17.74
N PHE A 160 -6.86 9.37 -16.97
CA PHE A 160 -6.35 9.39 -15.60
C PHE A 160 -7.20 8.54 -14.66
N LEU A 161 -8.53 8.67 -14.71
CA LEU A 161 -9.45 7.85 -13.90
C LEU A 161 -9.32 6.36 -14.25
N PHE A 162 -9.25 6.03 -15.54
CA PHE A 162 -9.01 4.66 -15.98
C PHE A 162 -7.69 4.11 -15.40
N ARG A 163 -6.63 4.93 -15.42
CA ARG A 163 -5.34 4.56 -14.83
C ARG A 163 -5.43 4.32 -13.32
N ILE A 164 -6.15 5.16 -12.57
CA ILE A 164 -6.36 4.96 -11.12
C ILE A 164 -7.05 3.62 -10.87
N VAL A 165 -8.14 3.33 -11.59
CA VAL A 165 -8.91 2.09 -11.41
C VAL A 165 -8.05 0.86 -11.71
N LEU A 166 -7.31 0.89 -12.82
CA LEU A 166 -6.42 -0.22 -13.19
C LEU A 166 -5.32 -0.43 -12.15
N ALA A 167 -4.68 0.65 -11.70
CA ALA A 167 -3.66 0.59 -10.64
C ALA A 167 -4.25 0.05 -9.33
N ALA A 168 -5.47 0.43 -8.97
CA ALA A 168 -6.15 -0.06 -7.77
C ALA A 168 -6.43 -1.57 -7.82
N ILE A 169 -6.88 -2.09 -8.96
CA ILE A 169 -7.10 -3.53 -9.15
C ILE A 169 -5.78 -4.29 -9.01
N VAL A 170 -4.73 -3.83 -9.69
CA VAL A 170 -3.46 -4.53 -9.73
C VAL A 170 -2.75 -4.47 -8.38
N ASN A 171 -2.73 -3.30 -7.72
CA ASN A 171 -2.21 -3.17 -6.37
C ASN A 171 -2.98 -4.07 -5.39
N ALA A 172 -4.31 -4.12 -5.47
CA ALA A 172 -5.11 -4.98 -4.61
C ALA A 172 -4.79 -6.46 -4.83
N ALA A 173 -4.59 -6.89 -6.08
CA ALA A 173 -4.18 -8.25 -6.40
C ALA A 173 -2.77 -8.56 -5.86
N VAL A 174 -1.81 -7.66 -6.06
CA VAL A 174 -0.43 -7.80 -5.55
C VAL A 174 -0.44 -7.89 -4.02
N VAL A 175 -1.13 -6.98 -3.33
CA VAL A 175 -1.25 -6.99 -1.87
C VAL A 175 -1.89 -8.29 -1.40
N GLN A 176 -2.95 -8.76 -2.05
CA GLN A 176 -3.60 -10.01 -1.70
C GLN A 176 -2.65 -11.21 -1.77
N VAL A 177 -1.90 -11.33 -2.88
CA VAL A 177 -0.95 -12.44 -3.07
C VAL A 177 0.20 -12.34 -2.08
N VAL A 178 0.82 -11.16 -1.94
CA VAL A 178 1.96 -10.97 -1.04
C VAL A 178 1.54 -11.16 0.41
N PHE A 179 0.35 -10.68 0.81
CA PHE A 179 -0.17 -10.86 2.17
C PHE A 179 -0.32 -12.35 2.51
N MET A 180 -0.91 -13.15 1.62
CA MET A 180 -1.07 -14.60 1.83
C MET A 180 0.27 -15.31 2.05
N VAL A 181 1.33 -14.86 1.39
CA VAL A 181 2.69 -15.43 1.52
C VAL A 181 3.41 -14.88 2.75
N ALA A 182 3.26 -13.59 3.05
CA ALA A 182 4.02 -12.88 4.08
C ALA A 182 3.42 -12.98 5.48
N GLU A 183 2.11 -13.21 5.64
CA GLU A 183 1.43 -13.20 6.94
C GLU A 183 2.07 -14.16 7.96
N ARG A 184 2.29 -15.42 7.56
CA ARG A 184 2.88 -16.44 8.44
C ARG A 184 4.32 -16.12 8.88
N PRO A 185 5.28 -15.85 7.98
CA PRO A 185 6.65 -15.54 8.39
C PRO A 185 6.74 -14.24 9.18
N VAL A 186 5.96 -13.21 8.84
CA VAL A 186 5.93 -11.95 9.57
C VAL A 186 5.40 -12.14 10.99
N ASN A 187 4.30 -12.89 11.16
CA ASN A 187 3.75 -13.14 12.49
C ASN A 187 4.76 -13.88 13.37
N ARG A 188 5.53 -14.82 12.83
CA ARG A 188 6.61 -15.51 13.57
C ARG A 188 7.73 -14.54 13.96
N TYR A 189 8.15 -13.66 13.05
CA TYR A 189 9.20 -12.68 13.31
C TYR A 189 8.81 -11.71 14.45
N LEU A 190 7.58 -11.19 14.39
CA LEU A 190 7.04 -10.27 15.38
C LEU A 190 6.85 -10.96 16.73
N ALA A 191 6.28 -12.18 16.76
CA ALA A 191 6.05 -12.94 18.00
C ALA A 191 7.34 -13.39 18.72
N GLY A 192 8.45 -13.57 17.98
CA GLY A 192 9.75 -13.95 18.53
C GLY A 192 9.89 -15.44 18.90
N PRO A 193 11.10 -15.90 19.30
CA PRO A 193 11.40 -17.33 19.48
C PRO A 193 10.65 -18.02 20.64
N ALA A 194 10.04 -17.26 21.55
CA ALA A 194 9.32 -17.79 22.70
C ALA A 194 7.82 -18.04 22.45
N ALA A 195 7.31 -17.65 21.28
CA ALA A 195 5.92 -17.91 20.92
C ALA A 195 5.81 -19.31 20.31
N GLY A 196 5.37 -20.27 21.12
CA GLY A 196 4.99 -21.60 20.65
C GLY A 196 4.02 -21.54 19.46
N ALA A 197 4.03 -22.59 18.64
CA ALA A 197 3.20 -22.74 17.46
C ALA A 197 1.70 -22.60 17.80
N GLY A 198 1.16 -21.38 17.74
CA GLY A 198 -0.23 -21.13 18.12
C GLY A 198 -0.61 -19.68 18.43
N ALA A 199 0.35 -18.79 18.69
CA ALA A 199 0.05 -17.36 18.92
C ALA A 199 -0.18 -16.62 17.59
N ASP A 200 -1.40 -16.71 17.05
CA ASP A 200 -1.87 -15.85 15.94
C ASP A 200 -1.96 -14.42 16.48
N ILE A 201 -1.16 -13.48 15.98
CA ILE A 201 -1.16 -12.07 16.46
C ILE A 201 -2.57 -11.46 16.38
N TYR A 202 -3.37 -11.93 15.41
CA TYR A 202 -4.77 -11.58 15.26
C TYR A 202 -5.66 -12.01 16.44
N SER A 203 -5.35 -13.09 17.17
CA SER A 203 -6.14 -13.45 18.36
C SER A 203 -5.87 -12.53 19.55
N ARG A 204 -4.69 -11.90 19.61
CA ARG A 204 -4.37 -10.85 20.61
C ARG A 204 -4.96 -9.49 20.24
N SER A 205 -4.99 -9.15 18.96
CA SER A 205 -5.52 -7.86 18.49
C SER A 205 -7.04 -7.83 18.31
N PHE A 206 -7.68 -9.00 18.16
CA PHE A 206 -9.13 -9.14 18.00
C PHE A 206 -9.66 -10.29 18.86
N PRO A 207 -9.81 -10.09 20.18
CA PRO A 207 -10.16 -11.15 21.14
C PRO A 207 -11.58 -11.74 20.99
N GLY A 208 -12.34 -11.38 19.95
CA GLY A 208 -13.72 -11.86 19.71
C GLY A 208 -13.94 -12.56 18.36
N VAL A 209 -12.89 -12.90 17.60
CA VAL A 209 -13.02 -13.36 16.19
C VAL A 209 -12.69 -14.87 16.02
N ARG A 210 -12.56 -15.65 17.10
CA ARG A 210 -12.49 -17.11 16.98
C ARG A 210 -13.41 -17.79 17.99
N GLU A 211 -14.49 -18.38 17.49
CA GLU A 211 -15.00 -19.66 17.99
C GLU A 211 -15.91 -20.46 17.03
N ASP A 212 -16.26 -19.97 15.82
CA ASP A 212 -17.30 -20.66 15.01
C ASP A 212 -16.87 -21.30 13.68
N LEU A 213 -15.57 -21.55 13.44
CA LEU A 213 -15.15 -22.32 12.25
C LEU A 213 -14.52 -23.67 12.65
N PRO A 214 -15.12 -24.81 12.25
CA PRO A 214 -14.63 -26.12 12.63
C PRO A 214 -13.23 -26.40 12.05
N PRO A 215 -12.36 -27.10 12.79
CA PRO A 215 -10.95 -27.29 12.45
C PRO A 215 -10.68 -28.27 11.28
N GLU A 216 -11.70 -28.74 10.56
CA GLU A 216 -11.55 -29.85 9.62
C GLU A 216 -10.97 -29.50 8.23
N ILE A 217 -10.78 -28.22 7.89
CA ILE A 217 -10.31 -27.85 6.54
C ILE A 217 -8.77 -27.88 6.39
N PHE A 218 -8.00 -28.02 7.48
CA PHE A 218 -6.52 -27.92 7.42
C PHE A 218 -5.74 -29.22 7.58
N THR A 219 -6.39 -30.38 7.70
CA THR A 219 -5.68 -31.67 7.70
C THR A 219 -6.00 -32.46 6.45
N GLY A 220 -5.22 -32.21 5.39
CA GLY A 220 -5.12 -33.07 4.23
C GLY A 220 -4.43 -34.40 4.56
N THR A 221 -5.06 -35.22 5.40
CA THR A 221 -4.73 -36.63 5.59
C THR A 221 -5.87 -37.47 5.03
N LYS A 222 -5.77 -37.85 3.75
CA LYS A 222 -6.52 -38.99 3.23
C LYS A 222 -6.04 -40.23 3.98
N LYS A 223 -6.91 -40.79 4.83
CA LYS A 223 -6.87 -42.20 5.25
C LYS A 223 -8.08 -42.89 4.66
N SER A 224 -7.86 -43.67 3.60
CA SER A 224 -8.48 -44.96 3.25
C SER A 224 -8.04 -45.32 1.85
#